data_AF-A0A926UZB9-F1
#
_entry.id   AF-A0A926UZB9-F1
#
_cell.length_a   1.000
_cell.length_b   1.000
_cell.length_c   1.000
_cell.angle_alpha   90.00
_cell.angle_beta   90.00
_cell.angle_gamma   90.00
#
_symmetry.space_group_name_H-M   'P 1'
#
loop_
_entity.id
_entity.type
_entity.pdbx_description
1 polymer ?
#
loop_
_entity_poly.entity_id
_entity_poly.type
_entity_poly.pdbx_seq_one_letter_code
_entity_poly.pdbx_strand_id
1 'polypeptide(L)'
;MSTLPQSLDDAIAQARKATQAALDDGLTRLQVELAFSELKIMLLAEQFVQEFESLGPAFRVFFSDPGSAALARRDWGEKPFPIRGIGELKAEIQPEEQLFLFIEPSSVEVNQVEALCNQAGERPVVFLNPKLEDVATLGIGYAGRQLRDRFLNTLESCYHLRPLQGGAVYRCYPGLWQVWMEQDGDYKLVAEQAQRPNGEQIEAIFLKASGQAPPEAAVVAPRRGFFSNLKGFLRALNQ
;
A
#
# COMPACT_ATOMS: atom_id res chain seq x y z
N MET A 1 6.27 8.43 -18.66
CA MET A 1 5.70 7.07 -18.66
C MET A 1 6.26 6.34 -17.46
N SER A 2 5.41 5.87 -16.56
CA SER A 2 5.82 5.05 -15.42
C SER A 2 6.10 3.63 -15.90
N THR A 3 7.27 3.10 -15.57
CA THR A 3 7.68 1.71 -15.87
C THR A 3 7.57 0.87 -14.61
N LEU A 4 7.31 -0.43 -14.76
CA LEU A 4 7.41 -1.34 -13.62
C LEU A 4 8.81 -1.26 -12.99
N PRO A 5 8.92 -1.25 -11.66
CA PRO A 5 10.21 -1.24 -10.99
C PRO A 5 10.95 -2.56 -11.22
N GLN A 6 12.28 -2.47 -11.31
CA GLN A 6 13.17 -3.61 -11.55
C GLN A 6 13.86 -4.10 -10.28
N SER A 7 13.60 -3.49 -9.12
CA SER A 7 14.01 -4.01 -7.82
C SER A 7 13.04 -3.57 -6.73
N LEU A 8 13.19 -4.10 -5.51
CA LEU A 8 12.48 -3.56 -4.35
C LEU A 8 12.88 -2.10 -4.09
N ASP A 9 14.16 -1.77 -4.21
CA ASP A 9 14.65 -0.40 -3.99
C ASP A 9 14.10 0.57 -5.04
N ASP A 10 13.97 0.14 -6.30
CA ASP A 10 13.27 0.92 -7.33
C ASP A 10 11.81 1.14 -6.98
N ALA A 11 11.12 0.10 -6.50
CA ALA A 11 9.72 0.20 -6.10
C ALA A 11 9.54 1.18 -4.93
N ILE A 12 10.49 1.19 -3.98
CA ILE A 12 10.52 2.15 -2.87
C ILE A 12 10.77 3.56 -3.38
N ALA A 13 11.74 3.74 -4.28
CA ALA A 13 12.05 5.04 -4.87
C ALA A 13 10.86 5.60 -5.68
N GLN A 14 10.17 4.74 -6.44
CA GLN A 14 8.94 5.12 -7.14
C GLN A 14 7.82 5.47 -6.15
N ALA A 15 7.64 4.69 -5.09
CA ALA A 15 6.63 4.96 -4.08
C ALA A 15 6.84 6.31 -3.38
N ARG A 16 8.09 6.66 -3.02
CA ARG A 16 8.42 7.98 -2.45
C ARG A 16 8.09 9.11 -3.42
N LYS A 17 8.52 9.00 -4.69
CA LYS A 17 8.21 10.00 -5.72
C LYS A 17 6.71 10.18 -5.94
N ALA A 18 5.96 9.08 -6.01
CA ALA A 18 4.51 9.11 -6.16
C ALA A 18 3.83 9.75 -4.94
N THR A 19 4.33 9.48 -3.74
CA THR A 19 3.83 10.08 -2.50
C THR A 19 4.10 11.58 -2.50
N GLN A 20 5.33 12.01 -2.81
CA GLN A 20 5.68 13.43 -2.86
C GLN A 20 4.86 14.18 -3.91
N ALA A 21 4.69 13.63 -5.12
CA ALA A 21 3.86 14.25 -6.15
C ALA A 21 2.39 14.40 -5.69
N ALA A 22 1.84 13.41 -4.99
CA ALA A 22 0.50 13.49 -4.43
C ALA A 22 0.38 14.56 -3.32
N LEU A 23 1.39 14.67 -2.46
CA LEU A 23 1.47 15.70 -1.42
C LEU A 23 1.58 17.10 -2.03
N ASP A 24 2.39 17.27 -3.08
CA ASP A 24 2.59 18.54 -3.80
C ASP A 24 1.29 19.00 -4.48
N ASP A 25 0.46 18.06 -4.93
CA ASP A 25 -0.88 18.31 -5.48
C ASP A 25 -1.96 18.52 -4.38
N GLY A 26 -1.56 18.54 -3.10
CA GLY A 26 -2.42 18.88 -1.96
C GLY A 26 -3.26 17.73 -1.44
N LEU A 27 -2.98 16.48 -1.82
CA LEU A 27 -3.68 15.31 -1.28
C LEU A 27 -3.18 15.00 0.14
N THR A 28 -4.11 14.78 1.07
CA THR A 28 -3.80 14.73 2.51
C THR A 28 -3.94 13.35 3.14
N ARG A 29 -4.60 12.38 2.50
CA ARG A 29 -4.74 11.00 3.01
C ARG A 29 -4.26 10.02 1.98
N LEU A 30 -3.00 9.61 2.08
CA LEU A 30 -2.32 8.84 1.05
C LEU A 30 -2.08 7.41 1.51
N GLN A 31 -2.19 6.47 0.57
CA GLN A 31 -1.89 5.06 0.79
C GLN A 31 -0.84 4.57 -0.22
N VAL A 32 0.15 3.86 0.31
CA VAL A 32 1.25 3.19 -0.41
C VAL A 32 1.17 1.70 -0.11
N GLU A 33 1.01 0.86 -1.13
CA GLU A 33 0.91 -0.59 -0.98
C GLU A 33 1.95 -1.33 -1.82
N LEU A 34 2.94 -1.93 -1.17
CA LEU A 34 3.83 -2.91 -1.79
C LEU A 34 3.36 -4.32 -1.41
N ALA A 35 2.47 -4.91 -2.19
CA ALA A 35 1.78 -6.15 -1.85
C ALA A 35 2.61 -7.41 -2.18
N PHE A 36 3.79 -7.53 -1.56
CA PHE A 36 4.66 -8.71 -1.67
C PHE A 36 4.49 -9.64 -0.46
N SER A 37 4.46 -10.96 -0.70
CA SER A 37 4.17 -11.95 0.34
C SER A 37 5.21 -12.04 1.47
N GLU A 38 6.49 -11.72 1.18
CA GLU A 38 7.61 -11.81 2.13
C GLU A 38 8.26 -10.45 2.40
N LEU A 39 7.47 -9.38 2.27
CA LEU A 39 7.96 -8.02 2.47
C LEU A 39 8.43 -7.81 3.92
N LYS A 40 9.72 -7.47 4.08
CA LYS A 40 10.26 -7.03 5.36
C LYS A 40 9.84 -5.59 5.62
N ILE A 41 8.66 -5.42 6.21
CA ILE A 41 8.05 -4.10 6.44
C ILE A 41 8.96 -3.13 7.20
N MET A 42 9.73 -3.62 8.18
CA MET A 42 10.65 -2.80 8.95
C MET A 42 11.75 -2.17 8.08
N LEU A 43 12.32 -2.95 7.15
CA LEU A 43 13.34 -2.46 6.20
C LEU A 43 12.74 -1.51 5.18
N LEU A 44 11.56 -1.86 4.65
CA LEU A 44 10.83 -0.98 3.75
C LEU A 44 10.56 0.38 4.42
N ALA A 45 10.05 0.36 5.64
CA ALA A 45 9.72 1.57 6.38
C ALA A 45 10.96 2.40 6.71
N GLU A 46 12.06 1.77 7.13
CA GLU A 46 13.34 2.46 7.39
C GLU A 46 13.86 3.20 6.17
N GLN A 47 13.74 2.57 4.98
CA GLN A 47 14.04 3.25 3.75
C GLN A 47 13.02 4.39 3.54
N PHE A 48 11.73 4.09 3.52
CA PHE A 48 10.67 5.04 3.17
C PHE A 48 10.69 6.34 4.00
N VAL A 49 10.95 6.26 5.32
CA VAL A 49 11.01 7.45 6.20
C VAL A 49 12.10 8.45 5.81
N GLN A 50 13.11 8.02 5.06
CA GLN A 50 14.22 8.89 4.63
C GLN A 50 13.73 10.10 3.82
N GLU A 51 12.59 9.98 3.12
CA GLU A 51 11.98 11.08 2.36
C GLU A 51 11.58 12.26 3.25
N PHE A 52 11.26 11.99 4.52
CA PHE A 52 10.65 12.96 5.44
C PHE A 52 11.54 13.34 6.61
N GLU A 53 12.79 12.83 6.73
CA GLU A 53 13.62 13.11 7.92
C GLU A 53 13.96 14.59 8.07
N SER A 54 14.00 15.34 6.97
CA SER A 54 14.27 16.77 6.95
C SER A 54 13.22 17.61 7.71
N LEU A 55 12.01 17.06 7.90
CA LEU A 55 10.95 17.67 8.72
C LEU A 55 11.25 17.59 10.23
N GLY A 56 12.16 16.70 10.65
CA GLY A 56 12.53 16.52 12.05
C GLY A 56 11.32 16.34 12.97
N PRO A 57 11.16 17.15 14.03
CA PRO A 57 10.07 16.99 15.00
C PRO A 57 8.67 17.27 14.41
N ALA A 58 8.58 17.90 13.22
CA ALA A 58 7.31 18.09 12.53
C ALA A 58 6.81 16.81 11.83
N PHE A 59 7.64 15.77 11.70
CA PHE A 59 7.25 14.48 11.17
C PHE A 59 7.04 13.48 12.31
N ARG A 60 6.02 12.64 12.21
CA ARG A 60 5.70 11.62 13.21
C ARG A 60 5.48 10.26 12.55
N VAL A 61 6.10 9.23 13.11
CA VAL A 61 5.93 7.84 12.67
C VAL A 61 5.15 7.04 13.70
N PHE A 62 4.12 6.34 13.22
CA PHE A 62 3.31 5.39 13.97
C PHE A 62 3.51 3.97 13.43
N PHE A 63 3.78 3.02 14.31
CA PHE A 63 3.68 1.59 14.02
C PHE A 63 2.37 1.03 14.55
N SER A 64 1.92 -0.11 14.01
CA SER A 64 0.76 -0.87 14.48
C SER A 64 0.69 -1.03 16.00
N ASP A 65 1.84 -1.25 16.64
CA ASP A 65 1.91 -1.54 18.07
C ASP A 65 3.19 -0.98 18.74
N PRO A 66 3.21 -0.86 20.08
CA PRO A 66 4.36 -0.36 20.82
C PRO A 66 5.63 -1.21 20.68
N GLY A 67 5.49 -2.52 20.46
CA GLY A 67 6.61 -3.44 20.31
C GLY A 67 7.36 -3.19 19.00
N SER A 68 6.62 -3.07 17.90
CA SER A 68 7.16 -2.71 16.58
C SER A 68 7.82 -1.32 16.61
N ALA A 69 7.22 -0.34 17.29
CA ALA A 69 7.83 0.98 17.46
C ALA A 69 9.12 0.96 18.30
N ALA A 70 9.17 0.16 19.37
CA ALA A 70 10.37 -0.01 20.18
C ALA A 70 11.48 -0.70 19.37
N LEU A 71 11.12 -1.70 18.55
CA LEU A 71 12.04 -2.38 17.64
C LEU A 71 12.64 -1.41 16.62
N ALA A 72 11.82 -0.59 15.98
CA ALA A 72 12.27 0.44 15.04
C ALA A 72 13.23 1.45 15.69
N ARG A 73 12.91 1.95 16.89
CA ARG A 73 13.82 2.87 17.62
C ARG A 73 15.17 2.24 17.97
N ARG A 74 15.20 0.92 18.21
CA ARG A 74 16.44 0.19 18.47
C ARG A 74 17.25 0.00 17.19
N ASP A 75 16.59 -0.42 16.12
CA ASP A 75 17.26 -0.87 14.89
C ASP A 75 17.64 0.29 13.96
N TRP A 76 16.82 1.35 13.90
CA TRP A 76 17.05 2.51 13.02
C TRP A 76 17.99 3.56 13.60
N GLY A 77 18.42 3.39 14.86
CA GLY A 77 19.22 4.37 15.59
C GLY A 77 18.46 5.65 15.95
N GLU A 78 19.21 6.70 16.28
CA GLU A 78 18.63 8.01 16.60
C GLU A 78 18.01 8.66 15.35
N LYS A 79 16.73 9.03 15.46
CA LYS A 79 15.99 9.74 14.41
C LYS A 79 15.58 11.14 14.88
N PRO A 80 15.56 12.15 13.98
CA PRO A 80 15.18 13.52 14.34
C PRO A 80 13.67 13.71 14.52
N PHE A 81 12.91 12.66 14.22
CA PHE A 81 11.46 12.58 14.39
C PHE A 81 11.10 11.50 15.42
N PRO A 82 10.00 11.67 16.14
CA PRO A 82 9.51 10.68 17.06
C PRO A 82 8.84 9.47 16.38
N ILE A 83 9.11 8.28 16.93
CA ILE A 83 8.51 7.00 16.54
C ILE A 83 7.68 6.46 17.72
N ARG A 84 6.42 6.06 17.48
CA ARG A 84 5.49 5.53 18.51
C ARG A 84 4.67 4.37 17.97
N GLY A 85 4.20 3.51 18.84
CA GLY A 85 3.12 2.57 18.54
C GLY A 85 1.76 3.26 18.62
N ILE A 86 0.81 2.81 17.81
CA ILE A 86 -0.59 3.19 17.97
C ILE A 86 -1.07 2.67 19.34
N GLY A 87 -1.76 3.53 20.09
CA GLY A 87 -2.23 3.22 21.44
C GLY A 87 -1.18 3.39 22.55
N GLU A 88 0.06 3.82 22.24
CA GLU A 88 0.99 4.26 23.28
C GLU A 88 0.48 5.49 24.04
N LEU A 89 0.87 5.61 25.31
CA LEU A 89 0.70 6.86 26.06
C LEU A 89 1.44 7.98 25.32
N LYS A 90 0.75 9.09 25.03
CA LYS A 90 1.23 10.21 24.20
C LYS A 90 1.26 9.94 22.69
N ALA A 91 0.35 9.11 22.18
CA ALA A 91 0.11 8.97 20.75
C ALA A 91 -0.72 10.14 20.15
N GLU A 92 -1.24 11.05 20.97
CA GLU A 92 -1.99 12.23 20.52
C GLU A 92 -1.17 13.13 19.59
N ILE A 93 -1.83 13.66 18.57
CA ILE A 93 -1.22 14.54 17.59
C ILE A 93 -0.87 15.88 18.23
N GLN A 94 0.38 16.32 18.08
CA GLN A 94 0.88 17.59 18.62
C GLN A 94 0.69 18.74 17.62
N PRO A 95 0.59 20.01 18.08
CA PRO A 95 0.41 21.17 17.19
C PRO A 95 1.55 21.41 16.20
N GLU A 96 2.80 21.14 16.60
CA GLU A 96 4.00 21.34 15.79
C GLU A 96 4.15 20.30 14.67
N GLU A 97 3.45 19.17 14.77
CA GLU A 97 3.51 18.10 13.79
C GLU A 97 2.72 18.45 12.54
N GLN A 98 3.30 18.18 11.37
CA GLN A 98 2.80 18.56 10.05
C GLN A 98 2.59 17.36 9.12
N LEU A 99 3.26 16.22 9.35
CA LEU A 99 3.11 15.01 8.53
C LEU A 99 3.17 13.74 9.38
N PHE A 100 2.31 12.78 9.07
CA PHE A 100 2.18 11.52 9.81
C PHE A 100 2.37 10.32 8.88
N LEU A 101 3.21 9.37 9.28
CA LEU A 101 3.36 8.08 8.59
C LEU A 101 2.87 6.96 9.49
N PHE A 102 1.85 6.23 9.06
CA PHE A 102 1.39 5.01 9.70
C PHE A 102 1.95 3.79 8.97
N ILE A 103 2.68 2.94 9.67
CA ILE A 103 3.31 1.73 9.16
C ILE A 103 2.47 0.52 9.56
N GLU A 104 1.96 -0.16 8.54
CA GLU A 104 1.18 -1.39 8.63
C GLU A 104 0.02 -1.36 9.65
N PRO A 105 -0.75 -0.25 9.79
CA PRO A 105 -1.90 -0.29 10.69
C PRO A 105 -2.91 -1.33 10.22
N SER A 106 -3.58 -1.99 11.17
CA SER A 106 -4.52 -3.06 10.86
C SER A 106 -5.96 -2.71 11.22
N SER A 107 -6.87 -3.63 10.92
CA SER A 107 -8.26 -3.58 11.35
C SER A 107 -8.42 -3.54 12.88
N VAL A 108 -7.40 -3.96 13.64
CA VAL A 108 -7.41 -3.90 15.11
C VAL A 108 -7.31 -2.44 15.59
N GLU A 109 -6.45 -1.65 14.95
CA GLU A 109 -6.21 -0.24 15.33
C GLU A 109 -7.06 0.76 14.55
N VAL A 110 -7.89 0.31 13.59
CA VAL A 110 -8.53 1.20 12.60
C VAL A 110 -9.32 2.35 13.21
N ASN A 111 -10.02 2.14 14.31
CA ASN A 111 -10.77 3.20 14.99
C ASN A 111 -9.85 4.24 15.64
N GLN A 112 -8.70 3.82 16.17
CA GLN A 112 -7.69 4.73 16.73
C GLN A 112 -6.99 5.50 15.63
N VAL A 113 -6.68 4.84 14.52
CA VAL A 113 -6.12 5.46 13.31
C VAL A 113 -7.08 6.53 12.77
N GLU A 114 -8.38 6.21 12.64
CA GLU A 114 -9.42 7.15 12.24
C GLU A 114 -9.45 8.37 13.17
N ALA A 115 -9.41 8.17 14.49
CA ALA A 115 -9.37 9.25 15.48
C ALA A 115 -8.12 10.13 15.34
N LEU A 116 -6.94 9.54 15.13
CA LEU A 116 -5.68 10.28 14.93
C LEU A 116 -5.71 11.08 13.62
N CYS A 117 -6.29 10.53 12.55
CA CYS A 117 -6.47 11.27 11.29
C CYS A 117 -7.41 12.46 11.47
N ASN A 118 -8.45 12.33 12.29
CA ASN A 118 -9.35 13.44 12.60
C ASN A 118 -8.66 14.52 13.44
N GLN A 119 -7.73 14.15 14.33
CA GLN A 119 -6.88 15.10 15.05
C GLN A 119 -5.85 15.78 14.12
N ALA A 120 -5.30 15.05 13.16
CA ALA A 120 -4.39 15.59 12.15
C ALA A 120 -5.08 16.68 11.30
N GLY A 121 -6.39 16.55 11.04
CA GLY A 121 -7.15 17.51 10.25
C GLY A 121 -6.68 17.52 8.80
N GLU A 122 -6.35 18.69 8.27
CA GLU A 122 -5.84 18.86 6.90
C GLU A 122 -4.34 18.51 6.74
N ARG A 123 -3.64 18.20 7.84
CA ARG A 123 -2.23 17.83 7.79
C ARG A 123 -2.07 16.45 7.14
N PRO A 124 -1.14 16.27 6.19
CA PRO A 124 -1.01 15.00 5.48
C PRO A 124 -0.72 13.79 6.37
N VAL A 125 -1.42 12.70 6.05
CA VAL A 125 -1.27 11.37 6.62
C VAL A 125 -0.97 10.38 5.50
N VAL A 126 0.13 9.65 5.63
CA VAL A 126 0.56 8.61 4.71
C VAL A 126 0.44 7.25 5.40
N PHE A 127 -0.16 6.28 4.72
CA PHE A 127 -0.29 4.90 5.15
C PHE A 127 0.64 4.02 4.32
N LEU A 128 1.63 3.42 4.97
CA LEU A 128 2.53 2.46 4.35
C LEU A 128 2.05 1.04 4.65
N ASN A 129 1.65 0.33 3.60
CA ASN A 129 1.13 -1.04 3.63
C ASN A 129 -0.02 -1.26 4.65
N PRO A 130 -1.05 -0.41 4.70
CA PRO A 130 -2.17 -0.58 5.63
C PRO A 130 -2.97 -1.86 5.36
N LYS A 131 -3.54 -2.43 6.43
CA LYS A 131 -4.42 -3.61 6.43
C LYS A 131 -5.69 -3.30 7.22
N LEU A 132 -6.34 -2.18 6.91
CA LEU A 132 -7.42 -1.59 7.71
C LEU A 132 -8.77 -2.29 7.58
N GLU A 133 -8.93 -3.17 6.57
CA GLU A 133 -10.13 -4.01 6.43
C GLU A 133 -9.81 -5.46 6.77
N ASP A 134 -10.66 -6.06 7.60
CA ASP A 134 -10.75 -7.51 7.75
C ASP A 134 -12.01 -8.01 7.05
N VAL A 135 -11.85 -8.73 5.94
CA VAL A 135 -12.93 -9.33 5.17
C VAL A 135 -13.71 -10.36 6.01
N ALA A 136 -13.08 -11.02 6.98
CA ALA A 136 -13.71 -12.05 7.82
C ALA A 136 -14.52 -11.45 8.99
N THR A 137 -14.13 -10.28 9.50
CA THR A 137 -14.68 -9.73 10.77
C THR A 137 -15.44 -8.42 10.59
N LEU A 138 -15.07 -7.58 9.62
CA LEU A 138 -15.67 -6.26 9.39
C LEU A 138 -16.33 -6.13 8.00
N GLY A 139 -15.88 -6.90 7.00
CA GLY A 139 -16.13 -6.63 5.57
C GLY A 139 -17.54 -6.84 4.99
N ILE A 140 -18.52 -7.36 5.74
CA ILE A 140 -19.85 -7.71 5.21
C ILE A 140 -21.04 -7.13 5.99
N GLY A 141 -20.78 -6.60 7.19
CA GLY A 141 -21.80 -6.02 8.07
C GLY A 141 -22.01 -4.52 7.87
N TYR A 142 -23.02 -3.98 8.55
CA TYR A 142 -23.31 -2.53 8.59
C TYR A 142 -22.10 -1.71 9.07
N ALA A 143 -21.41 -2.18 10.12
CA ALA A 143 -20.26 -1.49 10.68
C ALA A 143 -19.10 -1.32 9.68
N GLY A 144 -18.81 -2.34 8.86
CA GLY A 144 -17.77 -2.23 7.83
C GLY A 144 -18.14 -1.37 6.64
N ARG A 145 -19.43 -1.32 6.26
CA ARG A 145 -19.91 -0.35 5.26
C ARG A 145 -19.73 1.07 5.78
N GLN A 146 -20.16 1.32 7.01
CA GLN A 146 -20.02 2.64 7.63
C GLN A 146 -18.55 3.05 7.76
N LEU A 147 -17.64 2.12 8.07
CA LEU A 147 -16.20 2.38 8.14
C LEU A 147 -15.62 2.76 6.77
N ARG A 148 -16.04 2.06 5.70
CA ARG A 148 -15.65 2.41 4.33
C ARG A 148 -16.09 3.82 3.97
N ASP A 149 -17.38 4.11 4.17
CA ASP A 149 -17.96 5.38 3.74
C ASP A 149 -17.34 6.58 4.48
N ARG A 150 -17.07 6.44 5.78
CA ARG A 150 -16.56 7.56 6.59
C ARG A 150 -15.04 7.70 6.61
N PHE A 151 -14.29 6.63 6.32
CA PHE A 151 -12.84 6.63 6.48
C PHE A 151 -12.10 6.03 5.29
N LEU A 152 -12.33 4.76 4.95
CA LEU A 152 -11.45 4.07 3.99
C LEU A 152 -11.59 4.59 2.56
N ASN A 153 -12.79 5.04 2.16
CA ASN A 153 -13.01 5.68 0.86
C ASN A 153 -12.38 7.08 0.77
N THR A 154 -11.85 7.62 1.88
CA THR A 154 -11.14 8.91 1.88
C THR A 154 -9.64 8.75 1.63
N LEU A 155 -9.13 7.52 1.53
CA LEU A 155 -7.72 7.23 1.33
C LEU A 155 -7.42 7.17 -0.18
N GLU A 156 -6.45 7.98 -0.62
CA GLU A 156 -6.00 8.02 -1.99
C GLU A 156 -4.82 7.07 -2.21
N SER A 157 -4.98 6.11 -3.12
CA SER A 157 -3.90 5.18 -3.46
C SER A 157 -2.89 5.88 -4.37
N CYS A 158 -1.82 6.41 -3.78
CA CYS A 158 -0.75 7.10 -4.52
C CYS A 158 0.23 6.12 -5.16
N TYR A 159 0.46 4.96 -4.53
CA TYR A 159 1.31 3.90 -5.08
C TYR A 159 0.77 2.53 -4.69
N HIS A 160 0.66 1.63 -5.67
CA HIS A 160 0.34 0.23 -5.41
C HIS A 160 1.08 -0.67 -6.39
N LEU A 161 1.73 -1.71 -5.88
CA LEU A 161 2.34 -2.75 -6.69
C LEU A 161 2.00 -4.12 -6.11
N ARG A 162 1.29 -4.92 -6.90
CA ARG A 162 0.94 -6.30 -6.56
C ARG A 162 1.32 -7.22 -7.71
N PRO A 163 2.35 -8.06 -7.55
CA PRO A 163 2.60 -9.16 -8.46
C PRO A 163 1.45 -10.16 -8.42
N LEU A 164 1.12 -10.72 -9.58
CA LEU A 164 0.10 -11.73 -9.79
C LEU A 164 0.70 -12.89 -10.58
N GLN A 165 -0.02 -14.00 -10.66
CA GLN A 165 0.33 -15.06 -11.59
C GLN A 165 0.16 -14.53 -13.03
N GLY A 166 1.26 -14.49 -13.80
CA GLY A 166 1.25 -14.05 -15.20
C GLY A 166 1.18 -12.53 -15.40
N GLY A 167 1.39 -11.71 -14.37
CA GLY A 167 1.31 -10.26 -14.50
C GLY A 167 1.46 -9.48 -13.20
N ALA A 168 1.04 -8.22 -13.21
CA ALA A 168 1.02 -7.35 -12.04
C ALA A 168 -0.08 -6.29 -12.15
N VAL A 169 -0.59 -5.85 -10.99
CA VAL A 169 -1.39 -4.62 -10.88
C VAL A 169 -0.52 -3.53 -10.30
N TYR A 170 -0.45 -2.41 -11.00
CA TYR A 170 0.44 -1.31 -10.70
C TYR A 170 -0.30 0.02 -10.71
N ARG A 171 0.06 0.92 -9.81
CA ARG A 171 -0.44 2.29 -9.72
C ARG A 171 0.70 3.15 -9.21
N CYS A 172 0.95 4.26 -9.88
CA CYS A 172 1.99 5.22 -9.51
C CYS A 172 1.48 6.62 -9.88
N TYR A 173 1.23 7.45 -8.86
CA TYR A 173 0.65 8.77 -9.01
C TYR A 173 1.57 9.66 -9.88
N PRO A 174 1.01 10.48 -10.80
CA PRO A 174 -0.41 10.72 -11.09
C PRO A 174 -1.05 9.76 -12.10
N GLY A 175 -0.36 8.69 -12.50
CA GLY A 175 -0.83 7.72 -13.49
C GLY A 175 -2.09 6.94 -13.07
N LEU A 176 -2.73 6.30 -14.05
CA LEU A 176 -3.90 5.45 -13.82
C LEU A 176 -3.52 4.11 -13.17
N TRP A 177 -4.53 3.32 -12.80
CA TRP A 177 -4.32 1.91 -12.48
C TRP A 177 -3.95 1.15 -13.75
N GLN A 178 -2.93 0.33 -13.66
CA GLN A 178 -2.37 -0.40 -14.79
C GLN A 178 -2.39 -1.89 -14.50
N VAL A 179 -2.72 -2.67 -15.53
CA VAL A 179 -2.60 -4.12 -15.51
C VAL A 179 -1.53 -4.50 -16.52
N TRP A 180 -0.49 -5.16 -16.02
CA TRP A 180 0.64 -5.65 -16.79
C TRP A 180 0.57 -7.16 -16.90
N MET A 181 0.88 -7.70 -18.07
CA MET A 181 0.88 -9.13 -18.34
C MET A 181 2.28 -9.57 -18.78
N GLU A 182 2.73 -10.69 -18.24
CA GLU A 182 3.97 -11.34 -18.65
C GLU A 182 3.76 -12.02 -20.03
N GLN A 183 4.59 -11.65 -21.00
CA GLN A 183 4.62 -12.23 -22.34
C GLN A 183 6.07 -12.40 -22.77
N ASP A 184 6.47 -13.63 -23.10
CA ASP A 184 7.81 -13.97 -23.58
C ASP A 184 8.96 -13.53 -22.65
N GLY A 185 8.70 -13.52 -21.33
CA GLY A 185 9.67 -13.13 -20.30
C GLY A 185 9.78 -11.62 -20.06
N ASP A 186 8.93 -10.81 -20.70
CA ASP A 186 8.82 -9.36 -20.48
C ASP A 186 7.41 -8.98 -20.02
N TYR A 187 7.25 -7.83 -19.39
CA TYR A 187 5.96 -7.32 -18.94
C TYR A 187 5.43 -6.26 -19.90
N LYS A 188 4.23 -6.48 -20.43
CA LYS A 188 3.53 -5.52 -21.29
C LYS A 188 2.30 -4.95 -20.60
N LEU A 189 2.11 -3.65 -20.73
CA LEU A 189 0.88 -2.98 -20.30
C LEU A 189 -0.28 -3.45 -21.18
N VAL A 190 -1.30 -4.05 -20.58
CA VAL A 190 -2.46 -4.60 -21.31
C VAL A 190 -3.76 -3.84 -21.04
N ALA A 191 -3.84 -3.07 -19.95
CA ALA A 191 -4.97 -2.19 -19.68
C ALA A 191 -4.60 -1.06 -18.73
N GLU A 192 -5.32 0.05 -18.86
CA GLU A 192 -5.39 1.14 -17.87
C GLU A 192 -6.83 1.31 -17.38
N GLN A 193 -7.00 1.65 -16.11
CA GLN A 193 -8.29 1.80 -15.45
C GLN A 193 -8.27 3.03 -14.54
N ALA A 194 -9.41 3.73 -14.46
CA ALA A 194 -9.55 4.86 -13.54
C ALA A 194 -9.55 4.42 -12.06
N GLN A 195 -10.02 3.19 -11.80
CA GLN A 195 -10.19 2.61 -10.47
C GLN A 195 -9.41 1.31 -10.33
N ARG A 196 -9.10 0.90 -9.10
CA ARG A 196 -8.43 -0.37 -8.81
C ARG A 196 -9.25 -1.53 -9.39
N PRO A 197 -8.70 -2.31 -10.34
CA PRO A 197 -9.43 -3.45 -10.87
C PRO A 197 -9.52 -4.56 -9.82
N ASN A 198 -10.69 -5.16 -9.67
CA ASN A 198 -10.91 -6.33 -8.82
C ASN A 198 -10.42 -7.62 -9.52
N GLY A 199 -10.47 -8.75 -8.81
CA GLY A 199 -9.99 -10.04 -9.33
C GLY A 199 -10.64 -10.44 -10.67
N GLU A 200 -11.97 -10.37 -10.75
CA GLU A 200 -12.73 -10.72 -11.96
C GLU A 200 -12.38 -9.80 -13.14
N GLN A 201 -12.22 -8.50 -12.89
CA GLN A 201 -11.79 -7.53 -13.91
C GLN A 201 -10.38 -7.82 -14.42
N ILE A 202 -9.46 -8.19 -13.53
CA ILE A 202 -8.08 -8.55 -13.90
C ILE A 202 -8.09 -9.82 -14.76
N GLU A 203 -8.84 -10.85 -14.37
CA GLU A 203 -8.99 -12.09 -15.15
C GLU A 203 -9.55 -11.83 -16.55
N ALA A 204 -10.59 -10.98 -16.65
CA ALA A 204 -11.17 -10.59 -17.92
C ALA A 204 -10.16 -9.82 -18.81
N ILE A 205 -9.35 -8.94 -18.22
CA ILE A 205 -8.28 -8.21 -18.92
C ILE A 205 -7.23 -9.19 -19.46
N PHE A 206 -6.76 -10.14 -18.65
CA PHE A 206 -5.80 -11.15 -19.07
C PHE A 206 -6.34 -12.02 -20.20
N LEU A 207 -7.59 -12.48 -20.09
CA LEU A 207 -8.21 -13.30 -21.13
C LEU A 207 -8.29 -12.56 -22.48
N LYS A 208 -8.75 -11.30 -22.44
CA LYS A 208 -8.82 -10.43 -23.62
C LYS A 208 -7.43 -10.19 -24.22
N ALA A 209 -6.42 -9.92 -23.40
CA ALA A 209 -5.05 -9.69 -23.84
C ALA A 209 -4.39 -10.95 -24.43
N SER A 210 -4.80 -12.14 -23.97
CA SER A 210 -4.33 -13.44 -24.47
C SER A 210 -4.95 -13.83 -25.82
N GLY A 211 -5.92 -13.07 -26.33
CA GLY A 211 -6.68 -13.43 -27.54
C GLY A 211 -7.60 -14.64 -27.36
N GLN A 212 -7.86 -15.05 -26.12
CA GLN A 212 -8.79 -16.15 -25.81
C GLN A 212 -10.21 -15.59 -25.67
N ALA A 213 -11.20 -16.23 -26.27
CA ALA A 213 -12.60 -15.85 -26.13
C ALA A 213 -13.08 -16.10 -24.67
N PRO A 214 -14.05 -15.31 -24.15
CA PRO A 214 -14.71 -15.61 -22.87
C PRO A 214 -15.16 -17.07 -22.85
N PRO A 215 -14.85 -17.86 -21.80
CA PRO A 215 -15.44 -19.19 -21.68
C PRO A 215 -16.95 -19.04 -21.59
N GLU A 216 -17.69 -19.66 -22.52
CA GLU A 216 -19.11 -19.91 -22.34
C GLU A 216 -19.29 -20.64 -20.99
N ALA A 217 -20.28 -20.18 -20.22
CA ALA A 217 -20.51 -20.57 -18.84
C ALA A 217 -20.39 -22.09 -18.61
N ALA A 218 -19.22 -22.52 -18.12
CA ALA A 218 -18.98 -23.88 -17.68
C ALA A 218 -18.87 -23.89 -16.15
N VAL A 219 -19.72 -24.73 -15.55
CA VAL A 219 -19.94 -24.91 -14.12
C VAL A 219 -18.63 -25.02 -13.33
N VAL A 220 -18.45 -24.12 -12.36
CA VAL A 220 -17.26 -24.04 -11.51
C VAL A 220 -17.25 -25.18 -10.49
N ALA A 221 -16.27 -26.08 -10.58
CA ALA A 221 -15.89 -26.97 -9.49
C ALA A 221 -14.78 -26.29 -8.63
N PRO A 222 -14.78 -26.44 -7.30
CA PRO A 222 -13.86 -25.70 -6.44
C PRO A 222 -12.45 -26.31 -6.52
N ARG A 223 -11.47 -25.52 -6.97
CA ARG A 223 -10.05 -25.92 -6.94
C ARG A 223 -9.32 -25.30 -5.75
N ARG A 224 -8.86 -26.18 -4.86
CA ARG A 224 -7.93 -25.94 -3.76
C ARG A 224 -6.51 -25.64 -4.29
N GLY A 225 -5.80 -24.74 -3.61
CA GLY A 225 -4.33 -24.77 -3.51
C GLY A 225 -3.58 -23.59 -4.14
N PHE A 226 -3.64 -22.41 -3.51
CA PHE A 226 -2.79 -21.25 -3.80
C PHE A 226 -1.41 -21.41 -3.17
N PHE A 227 -0.43 -22.06 -3.81
CA PHE A 227 1.00 -21.85 -3.51
C PHE A 227 1.85 -22.47 -4.63
N SER A 228 2.39 -21.64 -5.53
CA SER A 228 3.73 -21.79 -6.14
C SER A 228 3.86 -20.92 -7.39
N ASN A 229 4.62 -19.84 -7.25
CA ASN A 229 5.67 -19.37 -8.18
C ASN A 229 5.88 -17.86 -8.06
N LEU A 230 6.45 -17.44 -6.93
CA LEU A 230 7.05 -16.10 -6.70
C LEU A 230 8.49 -15.99 -7.24
N LYS A 231 9.10 -17.08 -7.71
CA LYS A 231 10.55 -17.16 -7.98
C LYS A 231 11.00 -16.44 -9.26
N GLY A 232 10.11 -16.23 -10.23
CA GLY A 232 10.44 -15.53 -11.48
C GLY A 232 10.64 -14.02 -11.24
N PHE A 233 9.64 -13.39 -10.63
CA PHE A 233 9.66 -11.96 -10.33
C PHE A 233 10.81 -11.58 -9.39
N LEU A 234 11.03 -12.32 -8.29
CA LEU A 234 12.13 -12.03 -7.36
C LEU A 234 13.53 -12.26 -7.95
N ARG A 235 13.68 -13.07 -9.01
CA ARG A 235 14.97 -13.24 -9.71
C ARG A 235 15.28 -12.11 -10.68
N ALA A 236 14.25 -11.51 -11.27
CA ALA A 236 14.40 -10.30 -12.08
C ALA A 236 14.69 -9.07 -11.21
N LEU A 237 14.25 -9.09 -9.93
CA LEU A 237 14.44 -7.99 -8.99
C LEU A 237 15.74 -7.99 -8.15
N ASN A 238 16.53 -9.06 -8.23
CA ASN A 238 17.76 -9.27 -7.44
C ASN A 238 19.04 -9.23 -8.31
N GLN A 239 18.98 -8.64 -9.50
CA GLN A 239 20.16 -8.38 -10.34
C GLN A 239 20.46 -6.89 -10.39
#